data_AF-A0A950Z8S6-F1
#
_entry.id   AF-A0A950Z8S6-F1
#
_cell.length_a   1.000
_cell.length_b   1.000
_cell.length_c   1.000
_cell.angle_alpha   90.00
_cell.angle_beta   90.00
_cell.angle_gamma   90.00
#
_symmetry.space_group_name_H-M   'P 1'
#
loop_
_entity.id
_entity.type
_entity.pdbx_description
1 polymer ?
#
loop_
_entity_poly.entity_id
_entity_poly.type
_entity_poly.pdbx_seq_one_letter_code
_entity_poly.pdbx_strand_id
1 'polypeptide(L)'
;MGLTLNAVSSEASGQEDIYSPRWGLARSDPSQRRLTALHTDVQLVLIPVAVTDPLQRPVLDLPKENFRIFDDGIEQKISAFFLEEAPVSVGMVFDASNSMRKKIGDSRQALTQFLHMSTPGDEFSLWKFSDRPQKVCPFTTDPAEIEG
;
A
#
# COMPACT_ATOMS: atom_id res chain seq x y z
N MET A 1 -7.14 13.92 -22.29
CA MET A 1 -6.79 12.53 -22.66
C MET A 1 -7.08 11.71 -21.40
N GLY A 2 -8.13 10.88 -21.40
CA GLY A 2 -8.60 10.18 -20.20
C GLY A 2 -8.00 8.79 -20.09
N LEU A 3 -7.71 8.34 -18.86
CA LEU A 3 -7.25 6.98 -18.57
C LEU A 3 -8.44 6.10 -18.19
N THR A 4 -8.58 4.96 -18.87
CA THR A 4 -9.59 3.94 -18.58
C THR A 4 -8.96 2.85 -17.73
N LEU A 5 -9.54 2.58 -16.57
CA LEU A 5 -9.13 1.50 -15.69
C LEU A 5 -10.27 0.49 -15.57
N ASN A 6 -9.96 -0.78 -15.83
CA ASN A 6 -10.87 -1.89 -15.60
C ASN A 6 -10.56 -2.47 -14.22
N ALA A 7 -11.54 -2.53 -13.33
CA ALA A 7 -11.38 -3.20 -12.06
C ALA A 7 -11.34 -4.72 -12.28
N VAL A 8 -10.45 -5.42 -11.57
CA VAL A 8 -10.51 -6.88 -11.43
C VAL A 8 -10.97 -7.16 -10.00
N SER A 9 -12.20 -7.65 -9.85
CA SER A 9 -12.73 -8.05 -8.56
C SER A 9 -12.06 -9.36 -8.11
N SER A 10 -11.51 -9.36 -6.89
CA SER A 10 -10.98 -10.54 -6.22
C SER A 10 -11.96 -10.91 -5.11
N GLU A 11 -12.75 -11.96 -5.29
CA GLU A 11 -13.66 -12.48 -4.27
C GLU A 11 -12.87 -13.24 -3.20
N ALA A 12 -12.66 -12.61 -2.04
CA ALA A 12 -12.20 -13.29 -0.85
C ALA A 12 -13.42 -13.69 0.00
N SER A 13 -13.89 -14.93 -0.17
CA SER A 13 -14.87 -15.55 0.73
C SER A 13 -14.18 -15.99 2.03
N GLY A 14 -14.46 -15.30 3.13
CA GLY A 14 -14.04 -15.68 4.48
C GLY A 14 -15.16 -15.42 5.48
N GLN A 15 -15.69 -16.49 6.06
CA GLN A 15 -16.89 -16.51 6.89
C GLN A 15 -16.53 -16.63 8.40
N GLU A 16 -17.12 -15.72 9.19
CA GLU A 16 -17.53 -15.74 10.62
C GLU A 16 -16.53 -16.01 11.77
N ASP A 17 -16.57 -15.15 12.81
CA ASP A 17 -16.79 -15.59 14.20
C ASP A 17 -17.20 -14.44 15.19
N ILE A 18 -18.50 -14.41 15.49
CA ILE A 18 -19.21 -14.23 16.77
C ILE A 18 -18.54 -13.41 17.91
N TYR A 19 -19.09 -12.22 18.19
CA TYR A 19 -19.11 -11.61 19.53
C TYR A 19 -20.56 -11.43 20.00
N SER A 20 -20.96 -12.11 21.08
CA SER A 20 -22.24 -11.89 21.78
C SER A 20 -22.01 -11.23 23.14
N PRO A 21 -22.58 -10.04 23.43
CA PRO A 21 -22.68 -9.57 24.81
C PRO A 21 -24.03 -9.99 25.43
N ARG A 22 -23.97 -10.65 26.58
CA ARG A 22 -25.14 -10.98 27.42
C ARG A 22 -25.60 -9.71 28.15
N TRP A 23 -26.86 -9.30 27.96
CA TRP A 23 -27.55 -8.42 28.90
C TRP A 23 -28.87 -9.04 29.36
N GLY A 24 -29.12 -8.92 30.66
CA GLY A 24 -30.22 -9.54 31.38
C GLY A 24 -31.57 -8.84 31.18
N LEU A 25 -32.62 -9.62 31.44
CA LEU A 25 -34.04 -9.32 31.41
C LEU A 25 -34.44 -7.91 31.92
N ALA A 26 -35.10 -7.11 31.07
CA ALA A 26 -36.10 -6.15 31.51
C ALA A 26 -37.09 -5.77 30.39
N ARG A 27 -38.32 -6.28 30.54
CA ARG A 27 -39.64 -5.72 30.17
C ARG A 27 -39.83 -5.16 28.74
N SER A 28 -40.68 -5.85 27.97
CA SER A 28 -41.24 -5.37 26.71
C SER A 28 -42.33 -4.30 26.94
N ASP A 29 -42.07 -3.06 26.53
CA ASP A 29 -43.07 -2.02 26.29
C ASP A 29 -43.57 -2.13 24.83
N PRO A 30 -44.88 -2.29 24.56
CA PRO A 30 -45.40 -2.52 23.22
C PRO A 30 -45.52 -1.24 22.35
N SER A 31 -44.99 -0.10 22.78
CA SER A 31 -45.13 1.18 22.06
C SER A 31 -43.90 1.66 21.29
N GLN A 32 -42.89 0.81 21.05
CA GLN A 32 -41.75 1.20 20.21
C GLN A 32 -42.06 0.98 18.74
N ARG A 33 -42.44 2.07 18.07
CA ARG A 33 -42.41 2.24 16.62
C ARG A 33 -41.08 1.66 16.13
N ARG A 34 -41.13 0.48 15.48
CA ARG A 34 -39.95 -0.17 14.92
C ARG A 34 -39.36 0.79 13.90
N LEU A 35 -38.34 1.54 14.31
CA LEU A 35 -37.44 2.20 13.39
C LEU A 35 -36.70 1.05 12.71
N THR A 36 -37.15 0.71 11.51
CA THR A 36 -36.43 -0.22 10.65
C THR A 36 -35.07 0.42 10.40
N ALA A 37 -34.04 -0.04 11.11
CA ALA A 37 -32.68 0.40 10.86
C ALA A 37 -32.34 0.00 9.42
N LEU A 38 -32.20 0.99 8.55
CA LEU A 38 -31.80 0.80 7.16
C LEU A 38 -30.31 0.47 7.19
N HIS A 39 -30.00 -0.83 7.12
CA HIS A 39 -28.65 -1.31 6.97
C HIS A 39 -28.40 -1.50 5.47
N THR A 40 -27.52 -0.68 4.90
CA THR A 40 -27.08 -0.82 3.52
C THR A 40 -25.64 -1.29 3.57
N ASP A 41 -25.38 -2.46 2.99
CA ASP A 41 -24.02 -2.93 2.76
C ASP A 41 -23.42 -2.14 1.59
N VAL A 42 -22.25 -1.55 1.79
CA VAL A 42 -21.55 -0.75 0.77
C VAL A 42 -20.19 -1.38 0.57
N GLN A 43 -20.00 -2.01 -0.59
CA GLN A 43 -18.72 -2.58 -0.98
C GLN A 43 -17.82 -1.48 -1.56
N LEU A 44 -16.77 -1.11 -0.82
CA LEU A 44 -15.72 -0.24 -1.31
C LEU A 44 -14.56 -1.08 -1.85
N VAL A 45 -14.16 -0.84 -3.10
CA VAL A 45 -13.03 -1.51 -3.74
C VAL A 45 -11.88 -0.52 -3.93
N LEU A 46 -10.68 -0.90 -3.49
CA LEU A 46 -9.47 -0.12 -3.68
C LEU A 46 -8.78 -0.53 -4.98
N ILE A 47 -8.52 0.44 -5.85
CA ILE A 47 -7.89 0.22 -7.16
C ILE A 47 -6.58 1.01 -7.19
N PRO A 48 -5.42 0.36 -7.02
CA PRO A 48 -4.13 1.03 -7.10
C PRO A 48 -3.79 1.36 -8.57
N VAL A 49 -3.27 2.56 -8.80
CA VAL A 49 -2.98 3.05 -10.16
C VAL A 49 -1.61 3.71 -10.17
N ALA A 50 -0.77 3.33 -11.13
CA ALA A 50 0.48 4.02 -11.43
C ALA A 50 0.41 4.58 -12.86
N VAL A 51 0.73 5.86 -13.01
CA VAL A 51 0.79 6.51 -14.33
C VAL A 51 2.22 6.96 -14.59
N THR A 52 2.75 6.58 -15.76
CA THR A 52 4.11 6.93 -16.19
C THR A 52 4.11 7.59 -17.56
N ASP A 53 5.09 8.45 -17.80
CA ASP A 53 5.37 8.97 -19.13
C ASP A 53 6.12 7.94 -20.01
N PRO A 54 6.38 8.23 -21.32
CA PRO A 54 7.12 7.31 -22.19
C PRO A 54 8.56 7.02 -21.74
N LEU A 55 9.12 7.82 -20.82
CA LEU A 55 10.44 7.64 -20.22
C LEU A 55 10.37 6.89 -18.88
N GLN A 56 9.22 6.29 -18.54
CA GLN A 56 8.97 5.55 -17.29
C GLN A 56 9.06 6.41 -16.02
N ARG A 57 8.84 7.73 -16.14
CA ARG A 57 8.80 8.62 -14.98
C ARG A 57 7.37 8.71 -14.43
N PRO A 58 7.15 8.64 -13.11
CA PRO A 58 5.83 8.80 -12.51
C PRO A 58 5.22 10.17 -12.85
N VAL A 59 3.93 10.17 -13.16
CA VAL A 59 3.12 11.39 -13.36
C VAL A 59 2.21 11.55 -12.14
N LEU A 60 2.56 12.49 -11.26
CA LEU A 60 1.92 12.65 -9.94
C LEU A 60 0.86 13.76 -9.91
N ASP A 61 0.77 14.58 -10.95
CA ASP A 61 -0.06 15.79 -11.02
C ASP A 61 -1.39 15.57 -11.76
N LEU A 62 -1.83 14.32 -11.90
CA LEU A 62 -3.11 14.00 -12.52
C LEU A 62 -4.26 14.15 -11.52
N PRO A 63 -5.20 15.08 -11.77
CA PRO A 63 -6.34 15.23 -10.87
C PRO A 63 -7.35 14.10 -11.14
N LYS A 64 -8.26 13.89 -10.19
CA LYS A 64 -9.27 12.82 -10.21
C LYS A 64 -10.08 12.79 -11.52
N GLU A 65 -10.33 13.95 -12.11
CA GLU A 65 -11.13 14.13 -13.34
C GLU A 65 -10.48 13.48 -14.57
N ASN A 66 -9.19 13.13 -14.51
CA ASN A 66 -8.48 12.45 -15.58
C ASN A 66 -8.70 10.92 -15.56
N PHE A 67 -9.40 10.40 -14.55
CA PHE A 67 -9.64 8.98 -14.34
C PHE A 67 -11.12 8.63 -14.50
N ARG A 68 -11.38 7.52 -15.19
CA ARG A 68 -12.72 6.92 -15.27
C ARG A 68 -12.59 5.44 -14.98
N ILE A 69 -13.42 4.95 -14.06
CA ILE A 69 -13.45 3.55 -13.66
C ILE A 69 -14.71 2.94 -14.25
N PHE A 70 -14.57 1.78 -14.88
CA PHE A 70 -15.68 1.01 -15.40
C PHE A 70 -15.70 -0.37 -14.77
N ASP A 71 -16.90 -0.83 -14.43
CA ASP A 71 -17.19 -2.18 -13.98
C ASP A 71 -18.23 -2.77 -14.93
N ASP A 72 -17.89 -3.87 -15.59
CA ASP A 72 -18.66 -4.47 -16.70
C ASP A 72 -19.14 -3.45 -17.75
N GLY A 73 -18.30 -2.46 -18.05
CA GLY A 73 -18.58 -1.39 -19.03
C GLY A 73 -19.49 -0.27 -18.52
N ILE A 74 -19.94 -0.34 -17.27
CA ILE A 74 -20.72 0.72 -16.60
C ILE A 74 -19.75 1.61 -15.80
N GLU A 75 -19.81 2.92 -16.04
CA GLU A 75 -18.97 3.89 -15.32
C GLU A 75 -19.33 3.96 -13.83
N GLN A 76 -18.32 3.79 -12.98
CA GLN A 76 -18.44 3.81 -11.54
C GLN A 76 -18.00 5.15 -10.96
N LYS A 77 -18.68 5.60 -9.91
CA LYS A 77 -18.32 6.84 -9.21
C LYS A 77 -17.11 6.60 -8.31
N ILE A 78 -16.06 7.38 -8.52
CA ILE A 78 -14.90 7.40 -7.62
C ILE A 78 -15.28 8.11 -6.32
N SER A 79 -15.40 7.35 -5.22
CA SER A 79 -15.79 7.87 -3.90
C SER A 79 -14.64 8.56 -3.17
N ALA A 80 -13.43 8.00 -3.25
CA ALA A 80 -12.21 8.57 -2.70
C ALA A 80 -11.10 8.53 -3.76
N PHE A 81 -10.25 9.57 -3.78
CA PHE A 81 -9.08 9.66 -4.63
C PHE A 81 -8.00 10.35 -3.82
N PHE A 82 -6.87 9.68 -3.64
CA PHE A 82 -5.74 10.19 -2.89
C PHE A 82 -4.47 9.65 -3.51
N LEU A 83 -3.41 10.45 -3.48
CA LEU A 83 -2.06 9.97 -3.65
C LEU A 83 -1.62 9.44 -2.29
N GLU A 84 -1.26 8.17 -2.21
CA GLU A 84 -0.79 7.58 -0.96
C GLU A 84 0.66 8.03 -0.71
N GLU A 85 0.82 9.03 0.15
CA GLU A 85 2.10 9.42 0.74
C GLU A 85 2.19 8.83 2.16
N ALA A 86 2.06 7.51 2.25
CA ALA A 86 2.24 6.79 3.50
C ALA A 86 3.73 6.40 3.67
N PRO A 87 4.31 6.54 4.87
CA PRO A 87 5.65 6.03 5.15
C PRO A 87 5.77 4.55 4.81
N VAL A 88 6.88 4.16 4.19
CA VAL A 88 7.13 2.77 3.78
C VAL A 88 8.26 2.12 4.58
N SER A 89 8.14 0.81 4.80
CA SER A 89 9.21 -0.02 5.37
C SER A 89 9.91 -0.80 4.26
N VAL A 90 11.16 -0.45 3.96
CA VAL A 90 11.93 -1.06 2.85
C VAL A 90 13.04 -1.97 3.37
N GLY A 91 12.93 -3.27 3.06
CA GLY A 91 13.98 -4.25 3.30
C GLY A 91 14.89 -4.41 2.08
N MET A 92 16.15 -4.00 2.19
CA MET A 92 17.12 -4.05 1.10
C MET A 92 18.07 -5.24 1.26
N VAL A 93 18.28 -5.98 0.17
CA VAL A 93 19.16 -7.16 0.13
C VAL A 93 20.28 -6.91 -0.89
N PHE A 94 21.51 -6.85 -0.39
CA PHE A 94 22.69 -6.42 -1.12
C PHE A 94 23.61 -7.60 -1.43
N ASP A 95 23.88 -7.84 -2.72
CA ASP A 95 24.79 -8.90 -3.16
C ASP A 95 26.25 -8.51 -2.94
N ALA A 96 26.95 -9.28 -2.13
CA ALA A 96 28.39 -9.15 -1.85
C ALA A 96 29.18 -10.39 -2.30
N SER A 97 28.65 -11.15 -3.26
CA SER A 97 29.34 -12.28 -3.86
C SER A 97 30.58 -11.85 -4.66
N ASN A 98 31.45 -12.82 -4.96
CA ASN A 98 32.72 -12.56 -5.64
C ASN A 98 32.58 -11.98 -7.05
N SER A 99 31.45 -12.20 -7.74
CA SER A 99 31.15 -11.60 -9.05
C SER A 99 30.84 -10.10 -8.93
N MET A 100 30.35 -9.64 -7.79
CA MET A 100 30.00 -8.25 -7.53
C MET A 100 31.20 -7.36 -7.18
N ARG A 101 32.40 -7.90 -6.95
CA ARG A 101 33.59 -7.10 -6.53
C ARG A 101 33.85 -5.85 -7.37
N LYS A 102 33.64 -5.91 -8.68
CA LYS A 102 33.86 -4.77 -9.59
C LYS A 102 32.72 -3.75 -9.61
N LYS A 103 31.53 -4.15 -9.16
CA LYS A 103 30.28 -3.35 -9.18
C LYS A 103 29.85 -2.89 -7.79
N ILE A 104 30.51 -3.36 -6.74
CA ILE A 104 30.13 -3.10 -5.35
C ILE A 104 30.13 -1.61 -5.02
N GLY A 105 31.03 -0.83 -5.63
CA GLY A 105 31.07 0.63 -5.50
C GLY A 105 29.84 1.29 -6.11
N ASP A 106 29.54 0.97 -7.36
CA ASP A 106 28.36 1.50 -8.08
C ASP A 106 27.06 1.10 -7.36
N SER A 107 26.97 -0.14 -6.88
CA SER A 107 25.81 -0.62 -6.10
C SER A 107 25.66 0.12 -4.77
N ARG A 108 26.76 0.41 -4.05
CA ARG A 108 26.71 1.26 -2.84
C ARG A 108 26.27 2.68 -3.17
N GLN A 109 26.76 3.25 -4.27
CA GLN A 109 26.37 4.58 -4.68
C GLN A 109 24.87 4.65 -5.03
N ALA A 110 24.35 3.66 -5.75
CA ALA A 110 22.92 3.55 -6.05
C ALA A 110 22.08 3.40 -4.78
N LEU A 111 22.55 2.64 -3.79
CA LEU A 111 21.92 2.51 -2.48
C LEU A 111 21.83 3.86 -1.76
N THR A 112 22.94 4.60 -1.67
CA THR A 112 22.97 5.95 -1.11
C THR A 112 22.01 6.91 -1.84
N GLN A 113 21.99 6.87 -3.17
CA GLN A 113 21.05 7.67 -3.95
C GLN A 113 19.59 7.30 -3.67
N PHE A 114 19.29 6.02 -3.49
CA PHE A 114 17.96 5.54 -3.11
C PHE A 114 17.55 6.06 -1.74
N LEU A 115 18.43 5.95 -0.75
CA LEU A 115 18.18 6.45 0.61
C LEU A 115 17.94 7.97 0.64
N HIS A 116 18.63 8.75 -0.21
CA HIS A 116 18.39 10.19 -0.31
C HIS A 116 17.03 10.57 -0.92
N MET A 117 16.31 9.63 -1.53
CA MET A 117 14.95 9.84 -2.05
C MET A 117 13.87 9.48 -1.02
N SER A 118 14.24 9.09 0.21
CA SER A 118 13.28 8.71 1.26
C SER A 118 12.40 9.89 1.69
N THR A 119 11.15 9.58 2.03
CA THR A 119 10.20 10.54 2.62
C THR A 119 10.29 10.46 4.16
N PRO A 120 9.99 11.56 4.89
CA PRO A 120 9.95 11.51 6.35
C PRO A 120 9.02 10.41 6.87
N GLY A 121 9.57 9.54 7.73
CA GLY A 121 8.86 8.40 8.31
C GLY A 121 9.21 7.05 7.65
N ASP A 122 9.83 7.05 6.48
CA ASP A 122 10.31 5.82 5.86
C ASP A 122 11.36 5.15 6.76
N GLU A 123 11.30 3.82 6.85
CA GLU A 123 12.28 3.03 7.55
C GLU A 123 12.94 2.01 6.62
N PHE A 124 14.22 1.79 6.81
CA PHE A 124 15.06 1.00 5.93
C PHE A 124 15.81 -0.05 6.73
N SER A 125 15.89 -1.28 6.22
CA SER A 125 16.81 -2.29 6.73
C SER A 125 17.75 -2.77 5.64
N LEU A 126 18.98 -3.11 6.01
CA LEU A 126 19.98 -3.60 5.07
C LEU A 126 20.44 -5.00 5.45
N TRP A 127 20.37 -5.90 4.47
CA TRP A 127 20.90 -7.24 4.52
C TRP A 127 21.95 -7.39 3.44
N LYS A 128 23.03 -8.09 3.73
CA LYS A 128 24.05 -8.48 2.77
C LYS A 128 23.97 -9.98 2.56
N PHE A 129 24.13 -10.46 1.34
CA PHE A 129 24.28 -11.89 1.09
C PHE A 129 25.50 -12.19 0.23
N SER A 130 26.15 -13.30 0.54
CA SER A 130 27.10 -13.99 -0.34
C SER A 130 26.76 -15.48 -0.29
N ASP A 131 27.32 -16.20 0.69
CA ASP A 131 26.98 -17.60 0.93
C ASP A 131 25.76 -17.75 1.87
N ARG A 132 25.59 -16.79 2.78
CA ARG A 132 24.47 -16.70 3.71
C ARG A 132 24.02 -15.25 3.88
N PRO A 133 22.72 -15.00 4.14
CA PRO A 133 22.24 -13.68 4.48
C PRO A 133 22.81 -13.24 5.84
N GLN A 134 23.26 -11.99 5.90
CA GLN A 134 23.75 -11.32 7.08
C GLN A 134 22.99 -10.00 7.23
N LYS A 135 22.34 -9.79 8.36
CA LYS A 135 21.74 -8.49 8.67
C LYS A 135 22.86 -7.50 8.94
N VAL A 136 22.91 -6.41 8.17
CA VAL A 136 23.86 -5.31 8.34
C VAL A 136 23.25 -4.28 9.30
N CYS A 137 22.02 -3.87 9.03
CA CYS A 137 21.28 -2.90 9.83
C CYS A 137 19.81 -3.36 10.00
N PRO A 138 19.23 -3.30 11.22
CA PRO A 138 17.78 -3.46 11.41
C PRO A 138 17.01 -2.30 10.74
N PHE A 139 15.67 -2.32 10.83
CA PHE A 139 14.89 -1.17 10.39
C PHE A 139 15.27 0.07 11.19
N THR A 140 15.57 1.15 10.47
CA THR A 140 15.95 2.45 11.01
C THR A 140 15.39 3.55 10.13
N THR A 141 14.99 4.66 10.74
CA THR A 141 14.57 5.88 10.05
C THR A 141 15.75 6.81 9.79
N ASP A 142 16.97 6.44 10.21
CA ASP A 142 18.20 7.19 9.97
C ASP A 142 19.04 6.52 8.86
N PRO A 143 19.02 7.05 7.63
CA PRO A 143 19.83 6.53 6.53
C PRO A 143 21.33 6.46 6.83
N ALA A 144 21.86 7.33 7.70
CA ALA A 144 23.29 7.35 8.03
C ALA A 144 23.76 6.05 8.70
N GLU A 145 22.85 5.34 9.40
CA GLU A 145 23.14 4.02 9.99
C GLU A 145 23.32 2.91 8.95
N ILE A 146 22.91 3.13 7.70
CA ILE A 146 23.06 2.18 6.59
C ILE A 146 24.31 2.48 5.75
N GLU A 147 24.75 3.73 5.71
CA GLU A 147 25.88 4.18 4.89
C GLU A 147 27.26 3.89 5.51
N GLY A 148 27.32 3.77 6.84
CA GLY A 148 28.54 3.47 7.62
C GLY A 148 29.05 2.04 7.42
#